data_AF-E1R175-F1
#
_entry.id   AF-E1R175-F1
#
_cell.length_a   1.000
_cell.length_b   1.000
_cell.length_c   1.000
_cell.angle_alpha   90.00
_cell.angle_beta   90.00
_cell.angle_gamma   90.00
#
_symmetry.space_group_name_H-M   'P 1'
#
loop_
_entity.id
_entity.type
_entity.pdbx_description
1 polymer ?
#
loop_
_entity_poly.entity_id
_entity_poly.type
_entity_poly.pdbx_seq_one_letter_code
_entity_poly.pdbx_strand_id
1 'polypeptide(L)'
;MVKVLRALILLILLQLFRFPLCAEDWMSEVYNSFVDPKTIDMGCIEDVLFSRDGKNILMEYHYNGVTEKTEIFPIESMMLDEETGFIEFAIEGSMMYVILGNEYILVFDKDMSTGEYASVNGFEIGMVRENRIHRWRENYEDSLQYYAPPYLDRSSYSISKKSITTSGSYSEVLGGQRVNYDGKYIFDFMLFGHPYYKTYYNPIAYPWVEDSAGYGEWIEIDSEVPKEKFYVLNGFVDPTRPHLYRLNSRVKRASVIGTTEEGEEIEQEIQFEDFVYFKTIVFPKPVKTMRLIIRSVYPGAKWKDTAISALMLPVDWE
;
A
#
# COMPACT_ATOMS: atom_id res chain seq x y z
N MET A 1 -40.73 -30.12 -18.55
CA MET A 1 -40.77 -28.64 -18.48
C MET A 1 -40.55 -28.12 -17.06
N VAL A 2 -41.38 -28.48 -16.07
CA VAL A 2 -41.30 -27.96 -14.69
C VAL A 2 -39.97 -28.23 -13.96
N LYS A 3 -39.34 -29.40 -14.19
CA LYS A 3 -38.04 -29.74 -13.58
C LYS A 3 -36.87 -28.91 -14.14
N VAL A 4 -36.89 -28.60 -15.44
CA VAL A 4 -35.85 -27.80 -16.10
C VAL A 4 -35.96 -26.34 -15.66
N LEU A 5 -37.18 -25.82 -15.53
CA LEU A 5 -37.44 -24.46 -15.06
C LEU A 5 -36.99 -24.27 -13.59
N ARG A 6 -37.21 -25.26 -12.72
CA ARG A 6 -36.72 -25.23 -11.33
C ARG A 6 -35.20 -25.26 -11.25
N ALA A 7 -34.53 -26.04 -12.09
CA ALA A 7 -33.07 -26.11 -12.12
C ALA A 7 -32.45 -24.79 -12.63
N LEU A 8 -33.05 -24.14 -13.63
CA LEU A 8 -32.62 -22.82 -14.11
C LEU A 8 -32.81 -21.73 -13.05
N ILE A 9 -33.94 -21.72 -12.34
CA ILE A 9 -34.20 -20.76 -11.25
C ILE A 9 -33.20 -20.95 -10.11
N LEU A 10 -32.86 -22.19 -9.76
CA LEU A 10 -31.83 -22.48 -8.74
C LEU A 10 -30.44 -22.05 -9.18
N LEU A 11 -30.07 -22.23 -10.45
CA LEU A 11 -28.80 -21.76 -11.01
C LEU A 11 -28.71 -20.24 -11.05
N ILE A 12 -29.80 -19.56 -11.43
CA ILE A 12 -29.89 -18.10 -11.43
C ILE A 12 -29.84 -17.56 -10.00
N LEU A 13 -30.55 -18.18 -9.04
CA LEU A 13 -30.44 -17.82 -7.63
C LEU A 13 -29.04 -18.09 -7.08
N LEU A 14 -28.39 -19.21 -7.42
CA LEU A 14 -27.01 -19.49 -7.03
C LEU A 14 -25.98 -18.53 -7.64
N GLN A 15 -26.26 -17.95 -8.80
CA GLN A 15 -25.43 -16.90 -9.40
C GLN A 15 -25.73 -15.51 -8.82
N LEU A 16 -27.00 -15.20 -8.51
CA LEU A 16 -27.41 -13.96 -7.87
C LEU A 16 -27.03 -13.88 -6.38
N PHE A 17 -26.85 -15.03 -5.71
CA PHE A 17 -26.35 -15.11 -4.33
C PHE A 17 -24.82 -15.30 -4.24
N ARG A 18 -24.09 -15.34 -5.37
CA ARG A 18 -22.62 -15.42 -5.37
C ARG A 18 -21.92 -14.07 -5.18
N PHE A 19 -22.65 -12.95 -5.16
CA PHE A 19 -22.16 -11.63 -4.73
C PHE A 19 -23.31 -10.83 -4.10
N PRO A 20 -23.19 -10.18 -2.92
CA PRO A 20 -22.05 -10.10 -2.00
C PRO A 20 -22.41 -10.54 -0.57
N LEU A 21 -21.97 -11.73 -0.15
CA LEU A 21 -21.80 -12.04 1.29
C LEU A 21 -20.34 -11.91 1.72
N CYS A 22 -19.43 -11.63 0.78
CA CYS A 22 -18.00 -11.41 1.02
C CYS A 22 -17.56 -9.94 0.88
N ALA A 23 -18.42 -9.05 0.38
CA ALA A 23 -18.05 -7.64 0.24
C ALA A 23 -18.03 -6.88 1.59
N GLU A 24 -18.75 -7.37 2.61
CA GLU A 24 -18.84 -6.68 3.90
C GLU A 24 -17.56 -6.77 4.75
N ASP A 25 -16.71 -7.78 4.55
CA ASP A 25 -15.59 -8.05 5.46
C ASP A 25 -14.43 -7.06 5.23
N TRP A 26 -13.96 -6.95 3.98
CA TRP A 26 -12.85 -6.07 3.64
C TRP A 26 -13.19 -4.57 3.80
N MET A 27 -14.42 -4.16 3.43
CA MET A 27 -14.84 -2.77 3.57
C MET A 27 -14.89 -2.34 5.04
N SER A 28 -15.39 -3.21 5.91
CA SER A 28 -15.44 -2.94 7.35
C SER A 28 -14.04 -2.76 7.92
N GLU A 29 -13.08 -3.60 7.54
CA GLU A 29 -11.68 -3.46 7.96
C GLU A 29 -11.03 -2.17 7.44
N VAL A 30 -11.27 -1.82 6.18
CA VAL A 30 -10.80 -0.54 5.61
C VAL A 30 -11.38 0.64 6.39
N TYR A 31 -12.68 0.64 6.67
CA TYR A 31 -13.33 1.71 7.42
C TYR A 31 -12.85 1.79 8.87
N ASN A 32 -12.54 0.66 9.51
CA ASN A 32 -11.94 0.65 10.84
C ASN A 32 -10.53 1.27 10.85
N SER A 33 -9.84 1.26 9.71
CA SER A 33 -8.56 1.94 9.56
C SER A 33 -8.71 3.45 9.35
N PHE A 34 -9.90 3.98 9.07
CA PHE A 34 -10.16 5.42 8.87
C PHE A 34 -10.44 6.14 10.20
N VAL A 35 -9.38 6.39 10.95
CA VAL A 35 -9.42 7.15 12.21
C VAL A 35 -9.78 8.63 11.96
N ASP A 36 -9.25 9.21 10.89
CA ASP A 36 -9.48 10.58 10.47
C ASP A 36 -10.56 10.67 9.39
N PRO A 37 -11.36 11.75 9.35
CA PRO A 37 -12.42 11.89 8.37
C PRO A 37 -11.90 12.00 6.94
N LYS A 38 -10.69 12.55 6.74
CA LYS A 38 -10.08 12.75 5.43
C LYS A 38 -8.66 12.21 5.38
N THR A 39 -8.24 11.78 4.20
CA THR A 39 -6.79 11.58 3.95
C THR A 39 -6.10 12.94 3.84
N ILE A 40 -4.78 12.93 3.89
CA ILE A 40 -4.01 14.04 3.34
C ILE A 40 -4.14 14.04 1.80
N ASP A 41 -3.93 15.20 1.18
CA ASP A 41 -3.81 15.27 -0.27
C ASP A 41 -2.48 14.64 -0.68
N MET A 42 -2.57 13.44 -1.24
CA MET A 42 -1.42 12.72 -1.76
C MET A 42 -1.35 12.94 -3.25
N GLY A 43 -0.64 13.99 -3.69
CA GLY A 43 -0.41 14.24 -5.11
C GLY A 43 0.50 13.17 -5.73
N CYS A 44 0.48 12.90 -7.03
CA CYS A 44 -0.21 13.45 -8.19
C CYS A 44 0.18 12.54 -9.37
N ILE A 45 -0.78 12.08 -10.16
CA ILE A 45 -0.51 11.83 -11.58
C ILE A 45 -0.98 13.10 -12.28
N GLU A 46 -0.24 13.60 -13.28
CA GLU A 46 -0.40 14.93 -13.88
C GLU A 46 -1.84 15.45 -13.83
N ASP A 47 -2.04 16.55 -13.10
CA ASP A 47 -3.32 17.24 -13.02
C ASP A 47 -4.47 16.43 -12.38
N VAL A 48 -4.20 15.32 -11.69
CA VAL A 48 -5.20 14.55 -10.92
C VAL A 48 -4.72 14.26 -9.50
N LEU A 49 -5.51 14.69 -8.50
CA LEU A 49 -5.31 14.38 -7.09
C LEU A 49 -6.34 13.35 -6.61
N PHE A 50 -5.86 12.35 -5.88
CA PHE A 50 -6.70 11.41 -5.17
C PHE A 50 -6.65 11.70 -3.67
N SER A 51 -7.82 11.89 -3.08
CA SER A 51 -7.98 11.97 -1.63
C SER A 51 -9.23 11.21 -1.20
N ARG A 52 -9.46 11.09 0.11
CA ARG A 52 -10.63 10.45 0.69
C ARG A 52 -11.37 11.45 1.56
N ASP A 53 -12.70 11.44 1.44
CA ASP A 53 -13.61 12.10 2.38
C ASP A 53 -14.64 11.08 2.90
N GLY A 54 -14.43 10.64 4.14
CA GLY A 54 -15.18 9.57 4.78
C GLY A 54 -15.08 8.27 3.98
N LYS A 55 -16.20 7.85 3.39
CA LYS A 55 -16.33 6.61 2.60
C LYS A 55 -16.24 6.84 1.08
N ASN A 56 -15.82 8.03 0.67
CA ASN A 56 -15.69 8.39 -0.74
C ASN A 56 -14.24 8.70 -1.08
N ILE A 57 -13.84 8.32 -2.29
CA ILE A 57 -12.63 8.84 -2.93
C ILE A 57 -13.01 10.06 -3.75
N LEU A 58 -12.24 11.12 -3.59
CA LEU A 58 -12.29 12.33 -4.38
C LEU A 58 -11.19 12.24 -5.43
N MET A 59 -11.56 12.41 -6.70
CA MET A 59 -10.64 12.59 -7.81
C MET A 59 -10.76 14.03 -8.31
N GLU A 60 -9.78 14.84 -8.00
CA GLU A 60 -9.76 16.26 -8.36
C GLU A 60 -8.87 16.48 -9.56
N TYR A 61 -9.42 17.05 -10.62
CA TYR A 61 -8.70 17.43 -11.82
C TYR A 61 -8.25 18.88 -11.68
N HIS A 62 -6.95 19.13 -11.81
CA HIS A 62 -6.33 20.43 -11.70
C HIS A 62 -5.84 20.91 -13.05
N TYR A 63 -5.93 22.20 -13.32
CA TYR A 63 -5.27 22.80 -14.48
C TYR A 63 -4.67 24.13 -14.05
N ASN A 64 -3.36 24.32 -14.27
CA ASN A 64 -2.62 25.48 -13.77
C ASN A 64 -2.82 25.77 -12.26
N GLY A 65 -2.92 24.71 -11.45
CA GLY A 65 -3.07 24.81 -10.00
C GLY A 65 -4.49 25.14 -9.51
N VAL A 66 -5.49 25.14 -10.39
CA VAL A 66 -6.91 25.33 -10.04
C VAL A 66 -7.67 24.03 -10.27
N THR A 67 -8.51 23.64 -9.31
CA THR A 67 -9.42 22.49 -9.48
C THR A 67 -10.49 22.82 -10.52
N GLU A 68 -10.48 22.13 -11.65
CA GLU A 68 -11.45 22.25 -12.74
C GLU A 68 -12.68 21.38 -12.51
N LYS A 69 -12.48 20.18 -11.96
CA LYS A 69 -13.52 19.17 -11.77
C LYS A 69 -13.20 18.31 -10.56
N THR A 70 -14.22 17.91 -9.80
CA THR A 70 -14.10 16.88 -8.77
C THR A 70 -15.08 15.77 -9.10
N GLU A 71 -14.58 14.55 -9.21
CA GLU A 71 -15.40 13.34 -9.25
C GLU A 71 -15.35 12.64 -7.91
N ILE A 72 -16.49 12.08 -7.52
CA ILE A 72 -16.68 11.44 -6.22
C ILE A 72 -17.09 10.01 -6.46
N PHE A 73 -16.29 9.08 -5.93
CA PHE A 73 -16.53 7.65 -6.06
C PHE A 73 -16.71 7.04 -4.68
N PRO A 74 -17.85 6.40 -4.43
CA PRO A 74 -18.05 5.72 -3.16
C PRO A 74 -17.18 4.46 -3.12
N ILE A 75 -16.51 4.18 -1.99
CA ILE A 75 -15.62 3.01 -1.84
C ILE A 75 -16.37 1.69 -2.07
N GLU A 76 -17.67 1.67 -1.81
CA GLU A 76 -18.59 0.56 -2.11
C GLU A 76 -18.73 0.24 -3.61
N SER A 77 -18.28 1.14 -4.51
CA SER A 77 -18.20 0.86 -5.95
C SER A 77 -16.94 0.09 -6.36
N MET A 78 -16.01 -0.13 -5.44
CA MET A 78 -14.76 -0.85 -5.66
C MET A 78 -14.95 -2.36 -5.42
N MET A 79 -14.05 -3.16 -5.97
CA MET A 79 -14.08 -4.62 -5.83
C MET A 79 -12.74 -5.15 -5.34
N LEU A 80 -12.75 -6.09 -4.40
CA LEU A 80 -11.55 -6.83 -4.03
C LEU A 80 -11.26 -7.90 -5.09
N ASP A 81 -10.08 -7.86 -5.70
CA ASP A 81 -9.55 -8.97 -6.48
C ASP A 81 -8.96 -10.01 -5.52
N GLU A 82 -9.68 -11.11 -5.34
CA GLU A 82 -9.27 -12.19 -4.44
C GLU A 82 -7.96 -12.86 -4.87
N GLU A 83 -7.64 -12.87 -6.18
CA GLU A 83 -6.43 -13.53 -6.69
C GLU A 83 -5.16 -12.75 -6.39
N THR A 84 -5.23 -11.42 -6.33
CA THR A 84 -4.08 -10.56 -6.06
C THR A 84 -4.13 -9.92 -4.68
N GLY A 85 -5.30 -9.86 -4.06
CA GLY A 85 -5.56 -9.13 -2.83
C GLY A 85 -5.71 -7.62 -3.01
N PHE A 86 -5.65 -7.09 -4.23
CA PHE A 86 -5.79 -5.64 -4.46
C PHE A 86 -7.26 -5.22 -4.57
N ILE A 87 -7.55 -4.00 -4.13
CA ILE A 87 -8.84 -3.36 -4.40
C ILE A 87 -8.77 -2.74 -5.79
N GLU A 88 -9.80 -2.95 -6.58
CA GLU A 88 -9.93 -2.51 -7.97
C GLU A 88 -11.05 -1.52 -8.14
N PHE A 89 -10.81 -0.52 -8.99
CA PHE A 89 -11.75 0.55 -9.27
C PHE A 89 -11.67 0.98 -10.73
N ALA A 90 -12.81 1.04 -11.43
CA ALA A 90 -12.86 1.41 -12.84
C ALA A 90 -13.08 2.91 -13.02
N ILE A 91 -12.18 3.58 -13.75
CA ILE A 91 -12.25 4.99 -14.10
C ILE A 91 -12.27 5.13 -15.62
N GLU A 92 -13.40 5.59 -16.17
CA GLU A 92 -13.65 5.73 -17.62
C GLU A 92 -13.17 4.55 -18.50
N GLY A 93 -13.33 3.32 -17.99
CA GLY A 93 -12.94 2.10 -18.71
C GLY A 93 -11.51 1.63 -18.47
N SER A 94 -10.69 2.40 -17.75
CA SER A 94 -9.40 1.95 -17.23
C SER A 94 -9.59 1.34 -15.85
N MET A 95 -8.97 0.18 -15.60
CA MET A 95 -9.03 -0.47 -14.29
C MET A 95 -7.85 -0.03 -13.44
N MET A 96 -8.10 0.39 -12.21
CA MET A 96 -7.09 0.89 -11.29
C MET A 96 -6.96 -0.05 -10.10
N TYR A 97 -5.74 -0.26 -9.61
CA TYR A 97 -5.49 -0.73 -8.26
C TYR A 97 -5.53 0.43 -7.28
N VAL A 98 -6.23 0.26 -6.16
CA VAL A 98 -6.34 1.24 -5.09
C VAL A 98 -5.84 0.62 -3.78
N ILE A 99 -4.98 1.34 -3.07
CA ILE A 99 -4.55 0.97 -1.71
C ILE A 99 -5.08 2.05 -0.78
N LEU A 100 -6.00 1.65 0.09
CA LEU A 100 -6.70 2.55 1.01
C LEU A 100 -6.07 2.54 2.39
N GLY A 101 -6.13 3.69 3.06
CA GLY A 101 -5.62 3.91 4.40
C GLY A 101 -6.26 5.12 5.06
N ASN A 102 -5.85 5.39 6.29
CA ASN A 102 -6.32 6.55 7.05
C ASN A 102 -5.92 7.87 6.39
N GLU A 103 -4.61 8.12 6.34
CA GLU A 103 -3.99 9.30 5.74
C GLU A 103 -3.48 9.02 4.33
N TYR A 104 -3.14 7.76 4.04
CA TYR A 104 -2.49 7.36 2.79
C TYR A 104 -3.50 6.73 1.82
N ILE A 105 -3.49 7.20 0.59
CA ILE A 105 -4.16 6.59 -0.56
C ILE A 105 -3.17 6.46 -1.72
N LEU A 106 -3.20 5.31 -2.38
CA LEU A 106 -2.41 5.07 -3.58
C LEU A 106 -3.30 4.54 -4.69
N VAL A 107 -3.10 5.05 -5.90
CA VAL A 107 -3.85 4.63 -7.09
C VAL A 107 -2.85 4.32 -8.19
N PHE A 108 -2.97 3.13 -8.78
CA PHE A 108 -2.12 2.64 -9.87
C PHE A 108 -2.98 2.13 -11.00
N ASP A 109 -2.56 2.30 -12.24
CA ASP A 109 -3.18 1.62 -13.37
C ASP A 109 -2.94 0.10 -13.24
N LYS A 110 -3.93 -0.73 -13.60
CA LYS A 110 -3.79 -2.17 -13.66
C LYS A 110 -3.01 -2.62 -14.91
N ASP A 111 -3.17 -1.93 -16.04
CA ASP A 111 -2.47 -2.23 -17.30
C ASP A 111 -1.19 -1.41 -17.46
N MET A 112 -0.25 -1.62 -16.54
CA MET A 112 1.07 -0.97 -16.60
C MET A 112 1.98 -1.51 -17.72
N SER A 113 1.50 -2.47 -18.52
CA SER A 113 2.28 -3.15 -19.56
C SER A 113 2.41 -2.34 -20.85
N THR A 114 1.49 -1.41 -21.12
CA THR A 114 1.52 -0.65 -22.39
C THR A 114 2.62 0.40 -22.44
N GLY A 115 3.17 0.79 -21.29
CA GLY A 115 4.14 1.88 -21.23
C GLY A 115 3.54 3.27 -21.50
N GLU A 116 2.23 3.34 -21.72
CA GLU A 116 1.45 4.55 -21.97
C GLU A 116 0.76 5.00 -20.69
N TYR A 117 0.47 6.29 -20.61
CA TYR A 117 -0.33 6.85 -19.52
C TYR A 117 -1.79 6.49 -19.81
N ALA A 118 -2.49 5.81 -18.89
CA ALA A 118 -3.95 5.88 -18.95
C ALA A 118 -4.35 7.34 -18.78
N SER A 119 -5.30 7.79 -19.59
CA SER A 119 -5.82 9.15 -19.51
C SER A 119 -7.34 9.15 -19.47
N VAL A 120 -7.89 10.04 -18.65
CA VAL A 120 -9.30 10.28 -18.46
C VAL A 120 -9.57 11.73 -18.87
N ASN A 121 -10.41 11.95 -19.88
CA ASN A 121 -10.68 13.28 -20.44
C ASN A 121 -9.42 14.11 -20.78
N GLY A 122 -8.31 13.45 -21.15
CA GLY A 122 -7.04 14.12 -21.46
C GLY A 122 -6.13 14.38 -20.25
N PHE A 123 -6.55 14.01 -19.04
CA PHE A 123 -5.75 14.02 -17.82
C PHE A 123 -5.12 12.64 -17.59
N GLU A 124 -3.83 12.58 -17.26
CA GLU A 124 -3.15 11.31 -17.03
C GLU A 124 -3.54 10.75 -15.64
N ILE A 125 -3.81 9.44 -15.56
CA ILE A 125 -4.26 8.74 -14.35
C ILE A 125 -3.40 7.50 -13.99
N GLY A 126 -2.29 7.26 -14.69
CA GLY A 126 -1.33 6.21 -14.33
C GLY A 126 0.09 6.44 -14.85
N MET A 127 1.08 5.76 -14.27
CA MET A 127 2.44 5.68 -14.82
C MET A 127 3.06 4.32 -14.61
N VAL A 128 3.56 3.71 -15.69
CA VAL A 128 4.88 3.06 -15.78
C VAL A 128 5.26 3.02 -17.27
N ARG A 129 6.44 3.53 -17.68
CA ARG A 129 7.06 3.01 -18.94
C ARG A 129 7.59 1.61 -18.63
N GLU A 130 6.90 0.56 -19.06
CA GLU A 130 7.24 -0.86 -18.81
C GLU A 130 8.74 -1.16 -18.99
N ASN A 131 9.31 -0.64 -20.09
CA ASN A 131 10.72 -0.79 -20.45
C ASN A 131 11.73 -0.19 -19.46
N ARG A 132 11.27 0.68 -18.56
CA ARG A 132 12.11 1.34 -17.57
C ARG A 132 12.12 0.56 -16.25
N ILE A 133 10.99 0.19 -15.65
CA ILE A 133 10.95 -0.50 -14.33
C ILE A 133 11.62 -1.88 -14.35
N HIS A 134 11.37 -2.70 -15.36
CA HIS A 134 12.03 -4.00 -15.46
C HIS A 134 13.54 -3.86 -15.67
N ARG A 135 13.98 -2.94 -16.55
CA ARG A 135 15.42 -2.61 -16.69
C ARG A 135 16.02 -1.99 -15.43
N TRP A 136 15.27 -1.20 -14.65
CA TRP A 136 15.75 -0.58 -13.40
C TRP A 136 16.05 -1.64 -12.34
N ARG A 137 15.17 -2.63 -12.17
CA ARG A 137 15.37 -3.73 -11.22
C ARG A 137 16.45 -4.71 -11.68
N GLU A 138 16.64 -4.86 -12.99
CA GLU A 138 17.72 -5.68 -13.57
C GLU A 138 19.10 -4.98 -13.53
N ASN A 139 19.14 -3.65 -13.70
CA ASN A 139 20.35 -2.83 -13.64
C ASN A 139 20.37 -1.92 -12.40
N TYR A 140 20.60 -2.53 -11.23
CA TYR A 140 20.61 -1.82 -9.94
C TYR A 140 21.68 -0.70 -9.86
N GLU A 141 22.82 -0.83 -10.55
CA GLU A 141 23.83 0.23 -10.69
C GLU A 141 23.32 1.47 -11.46
N ASP A 142 22.61 1.30 -12.57
CA ASP A 142 21.99 2.41 -13.31
C ASP A 142 20.92 3.09 -12.44
N SER A 143 20.18 2.32 -11.63
CA SER A 143 19.10 2.83 -10.78
C SER A 143 19.59 3.75 -9.66
N LEU A 144 20.71 3.40 -9.00
CA LEU A 144 21.31 4.25 -7.98
C LEU A 144 22.08 5.42 -8.61
N GLN A 145 22.87 5.18 -9.66
CA GLN A 145 23.70 6.23 -10.23
C GLN A 145 22.88 7.34 -10.92
N TYR A 146 21.73 7.01 -11.52
CA TYR A 146 20.90 7.98 -12.22
C TYR A 146 19.95 8.77 -11.30
N TYR A 147 19.61 8.24 -10.11
CA TYR A 147 18.59 8.82 -9.23
C TYR A 147 18.98 9.00 -7.74
N ALA A 148 20.13 8.49 -7.27
CA ALA A 148 20.46 8.45 -5.84
C ALA A 148 21.11 9.69 -5.20
N PRO A 149 21.21 10.88 -5.83
CA PRO A 149 21.46 12.08 -4.98
C PRO A 149 20.36 13.17 -4.94
N PRO A 150 19.87 13.80 -6.02
CA PRO A 150 19.02 14.99 -5.87
C PRO A 150 17.55 14.68 -5.52
N TYR A 151 17.15 13.41 -5.50
CA TYR A 151 15.76 12.97 -5.27
C TYR A 151 15.54 12.25 -3.92
N LEU A 152 16.58 11.62 -3.34
CA LEU A 152 16.50 11.00 -2.01
C LEU A 152 16.50 12.02 -0.86
N ASP A 153 16.92 13.26 -1.14
CA ASP A 153 16.96 14.38 -0.19
C ASP A 153 15.66 15.21 -0.20
N ARG A 154 14.61 14.74 -0.89
CA ARG A 154 13.33 15.46 -1.00
C ARG A 154 12.24 14.72 -0.24
N SER A 155 11.91 15.28 0.92
CA SER A 155 10.69 15.08 1.72
C SER A 155 10.10 13.67 1.62
N SER A 156 10.69 12.73 2.37
CA SER A 156 9.92 11.58 2.86
C SER A 156 8.61 12.11 3.44
N TYR A 157 7.45 11.65 2.94
CA TYR A 157 6.16 12.06 3.50
C TYR A 157 6.08 11.78 5.01
N SER A 158 6.83 10.78 5.48
CA SER A 158 7.14 10.58 6.90
C SER A 158 8.40 11.38 7.27
N ILE A 159 8.25 12.69 7.52
CA ILE A 159 9.37 13.62 7.79
C ILE A 159 10.02 13.33 9.16
N SER A 160 9.27 12.76 10.10
CA SER A 160 9.70 12.48 11.48
C SER A 160 10.38 11.11 11.67
N LYS A 161 11.11 10.61 10.67
CA LYS A 161 11.81 9.32 10.75
C LYS A 161 13.20 9.46 11.38
N LYS A 162 13.53 8.63 12.38
CA LYS A 162 14.88 8.56 12.93
C LYS A 162 15.62 7.30 12.46
N SER A 163 15.05 6.11 12.65
CA SER A 163 15.68 4.88 12.18
C SER A 163 14.71 3.70 12.08
N ILE A 164 15.17 2.64 11.42
CA ILE A 164 14.52 1.33 11.40
C ILE A 164 15.51 0.27 11.86
N THR A 165 15.01 -0.71 12.62
CA THR A 165 15.76 -1.92 12.97
C THR A 165 14.88 -3.14 12.78
N THR A 166 15.49 -4.28 12.50
CA THR A 166 14.78 -5.54 12.20
C THR A 166 15.45 -6.71 12.92
N SER A 167 14.71 -7.80 13.12
CA SER A 167 15.24 -9.07 13.64
C SER A 167 16.23 -9.74 12.68
N GLY A 168 16.06 -9.51 11.38
CA GLY A 168 16.84 -10.06 10.29
C GLY A 168 16.28 -9.59 8.95
N SER A 169 16.95 -9.96 7.84
CA SER A 169 16.47 -9.64 6.50
C SER A 169 16.98 -10.59 5.43
N TYR A 170 16.11 -10.88 4.46
CA TYR A 170 16.45 -11.64 3.27
C TYR A 170 17.35 -10.82 2.33
N SER A 171 18.20 -11.51 1.57
CA SER A 171 19.00 -10.91 0.51
C SER A 171 19.14 -11.88 -0.65
N GLU A 172 19.13 -11.36 -1.88
CA GLU A 172 19.34 -12.17 -3.07
C GLU A 172 20.28 -11.52 -4.08
N VAL A 173 20.69 -12.28 -5.09
CA VAL A 173 21.52 -11.78 -6.18
C VAL A 173 20.69 -11.69 -7.46
N LEU A 174 20.39 -10.47 -7.90
CA LEU A 174 19.70 -10.17 -9.16
C LEU A 174 20.70 -9.51 -10.11
N GLY A 175 20.86 -10.04 -11.33
CA GLY A 175 21.77 -9.46 -12.32
C GLY A 175 23.23 -9.36 -11.87
N GLY A 176 23.67 -10.20 -10.93
CA GLY A 176 25.02 -10.14 -10.34
C GLY A 176 25.17 -9.15 -9.18
N GLN A 177 24.10 -8.45 -8.79
CA GLN A 177 24.10 -7.49 -7.70
C GLN A 177 23.30 -8.00 -6.50
N ARG A 178 23.79 -7.72 -5.30
CA ARG A 178 23.10 -8.08 -4.07
C ARG A 178 22.01 -7.06 -3.76
N VAL A 179 20.77 -7.52 -3.67
CA VAL A 179 19.62 -6.75 -3.20
C VAL A 179 19.30 -7.20 -1.78
N ASN A 180 19.24 -6.25 -0.84
CA ASN A 180 18.90 -6.50 0.56
C ASN A 180 17.49 -5.99 0.85
N TYR A 181 16.66 -6.82 1.50
CA TYR A 181 15.30 -6.49 1.90
C TYR A 181 15.24 -6.13 3.38
N ASP A 182 16.09 -5.18 3.79
CA ASP A 182 16.31 -4.79 5.19
C ASP A 182 15.36 -3.70 5.70
N GLY A 183 14.42 -3.24 4.86
CA GLY A 183 13.49 -2.17 5.21
C GLY A 183 14.13 -0.78 5.25
N LYS A 184 15.37 -0.60 4.75
CA LYS A 184 16.04 0.73 4.71
C LYS A 184 15.18 1.83 4.08
N TYR A 185 14.33 1.46 3.11
CA TYR A 185 13.46 2.36 2.38
C TYR A 185 11.97 2.17 2.74
N ILE A 186 11.64 1.57 3.89
CA ILE A 186 10.23 1.25 4.25
C ILE A 186 9.34 2.48 4.46
N PHE A 187 9.98 3.61 4.80
CA PHE A 187 9.32 4.91 4.94
C PHE A 187 9.18 5.64 3.62
N ASP A 188 9.97 5.22 2.63
CA ASP A 188 9.97 5.87 1.34
C ASP A 188 8.73 5.40 0.61
N PHE A 189 7.85 6.36 0.38
CA PHE A 189 6.56 6.15 -0.21
C PHE A 189 6.72 5.37 -1.53
N MET A 190 5.78 4.44 -1.82
CA MET A 190 5.78 3.69 -3.09
C MET A 190 5.62 4.62 -4.31
N LEU A 191 5.36 5.91 -4.06
CA LEU A 191 5.46 6.97 -5.04
C LEU A 191 6.49 8.05 -4.61
N PHE A 192 7.12 8.73 -5.55
CA PHE A 192 8.07 9.83 -5.37
C PHE A 192 7.47 11.10 -5.96
N GLY A 193 7.17 12.12 -5.16
CA GLY A 193 6.60 13.39 -5.61
C GLY A 193 7.65 14.37 -6.13
N HIS A 194 7.49 14.91 -7.34
CA HIS A 194 8.21 16.11 -7.79
C HIS A 194 7.41 17.36 -7.39
N PRO A 195 8.01 18.38 -6.73
CA PRO A 195 7.33 19.58 -6.21
C PRO A 195 6.71 20.48 -7.28
N TYR A 196 6.75 20.08 -8.54
CA TYR A 196 6.20 20.87 -9.63
C TYR A 196 5.23 20.09 -10.52
N TYR A 197 5.40 18.79 -10.83
CA TYR A 197 4.50 18.20 -11.86
C TYR A 197 4.18 16.70 -11.83
N LYS A 198 4.85 15.77 -11.12
CA LYS A 198 4.55 14.32 -11.26
C LYS A 198 4.95 13.50 -10.05
N THR A 199 4.15 12.52 -9.64
CA THR A 199 4.50 11.53 -8.63
C THR A 199 4.77 10.17 -9.29
N TYR A 200 5.97 9.61 -9.09
CA TYR A 200 6.47 8.42 -9.79
C TYR A 200 6.50 7.19 -8.92
N TYR A 201 6.25 5.99 -9.45
CA TYR A 201 6.56 4.76 -8.70
C TYR A 201 8.02 4.80 -8.22
N ASN A 202 8.23 4.52 -6.93
CA ASN A 202 9.53 4.50 -6.30
C ASN A 202 10.17 3.10 -6.43
N PRO A 203 11.09 2.88 -7.39
CA PRO A 203 11.58 1.54 -7.69
C PRO A 203 12.56 1.00 -6.63
N ILE A 204 13.00 1.84 -5.70
CA ILE A 204 13.93 1.49 -4.62
C ILE A 204 13.23 1.26 -3.28
N ALA A 205 11.91 1.50 -3.19
CA ALA A 205 11.09 1.15 -2.03
C ALA A 205 10.89 -0.37 -1.97
N TYR A 206 11.94 -1.09 -1.56
CA TYR A 206 11.87 -2.52 -1.31
C TYR A 206 11.16 -2.78 0.02
N PRO A 207 10.30 -3.81 0.10
CA PRO A 207 9.75 -4.25 1.37
C PRO A 207 10.88 -4.70 2.30
N TRP A 208 10.62 -4.64 3.60
CA TRP A 208 11.33 -5.52 4.52
C TRP A 208 10.83 -6.95 4.30
N VAL A 209 11.75 -7.90 4.16
CA VAL A 209 11.46 -9.33 4.05
C VAL A 209 12.31 -10.04 5.08
N GLU A 210 11.68 -10.82 5.95
CA GLU A 210 12.41 -11.63 6.94
C GLU A 210 13.10 -12.84 6.30
N ASP A 211 14.11 -13.40 6.98
CA ASP A 211 14.96 -14.51 6.47
C ASP A 211 14.67 -15.85 7.16
N SER A 212 13.43 -16.08 7.59
CA SER A 212 13.03 -17.20 8.44
C SER A 212 11.60 -17.72 8.12
N ALA A 213 10.90 -18.27 9.12
CA ALA A 213 9.53 -18.79 9.00
C ALA A 213 8.46 -17.78 9.46
N GLY A 214 8.79 -16.50 9.55
CA GLY A 214 7.91 -15.40 9.93
C GLY A 214 7.55 -15.29 11.41
N TYR A 215 7.49 -16.38 12.19
CA TYR A 215 7.08 -16.31 13.61
C TYR A 215 8.17 -15.74 14.53
N GLY A 216 7.85 -14.68 15.28
CA GLY A 216 8.75 -14.04 16.23
C GLY A 216 9.68 -12.98 15.61
N GLU A 217 9.72 -12.92 14.29
CA GLU A 217 10.41 -11.87 13.55
C GLU A 217 9.75 -10.51 13.79
N TRP A 218 10.55 -9.46 13.78
CA TRP A 218 10.08 -8.13 14.13
C TRP A 218 10.75 -7.03 13.32
N ILE A 219 10.01 -5.94 13.21
CA ILE A 219 10.47 -4.67 12.66
C ILE A 219 10.12 -3.56 13.63
N GLU A 220 11.07 -2.67 13.89
CA GLU A 220 10.93 -1.56 14.83
C GLU A 220 11.31 -0.26 14.17
N ILE A 221 10.53 0.77 14.49
CA ILE A 221 10.77 2.14 14.07
C ILE A 221 11.02 3.00 15.28
N ASP A 222 12.03 3.86 15.14
CA ASP A 222 12.28 4.98 16.00
C ASP A 222 11.86 6.26 15.25
N SER A 223 10.89 6.97 15.83
CA SER A 223 10.42 8.26 15.33
C SER A 223 11.19 9.39 16.00
N GLU A 224 11.46 10.46 15.25
CA GLU A 224 12.10 11.65 15.78
C GLU A 224 11.19 12.35 16.80
N VAL A 225 9.89 12.40 16.50
CA VAL A 225 8.84 12.96 17.34
C VAL A 225 7.82 11.86 17.66
N PRO A 226 7.45 11.66 18.95
CA PRO A 226 6.46 10.65 19.34
C PRO A 226 5.16 10.73 18.55
N LYS A 227 4.63 9.57 18.16
CA LYS A 227 3.40 9.44 17.36
C LYS A 227 2.35 8.59 18.04
N GLU A 228 1.09 8.97 17.88
CA GLU A 228 -0.06 8.17 18.32
C GLU A 228 -0.50 7.16 17.25
N LYS A 229 -0.23 7.46 15.98
CA LYS A 229 -0.66 6.67 14.83
C LYS A 229 0.53 6.16 14.03
N PHE A 230 0.41 4.94 13.53
CA PHE A 230 1.35 4.32 12.59
C PHE A 230 0.55 3.58 11.53
N TYR A 231 1.09 3.51 10.32
CA TYR A 231 0.41 2.88 9.19
C TYR A 231 1.26 1.75 8.64
N VAL A 232 0.69 0.54 8.54
CA VAL A 232 1.41 -0.65 8.08
C VAL A 232 0.79 -1.15 6.79
N LEU A 233 1.62 -1.30 5.75
CA LEU A 233 1.25 -2.00 4.52
C LEU A 233 1.83 -3.41 4.57
N ASN A 234 0.96 -4.36 4.87
CA ASN A 234 1.30 -5.76 5.09
C ASN A 234 1.53 -6.51 3.77
N GLY A 235 2.49 -7.44 3.74
CA GLY A 235 2.79 -8.30 2.61
C GLY A 235 3.75 -7.69 1.59
N PHE A 236 4.07 -8.48 0.56
CA PHE A 236 4.89 -8.03 -0.57
C PHE A 236 3.98 -7.35 -1.59
N VAL A 237 3.74 -6.05 -1.39
CA VAL A 237 2.87 -5.24 -2.23
C VAL A 237 3.68 -4.61 -3.35
N ASP A 238 3.38 -5.01 -4.58
CA ASP A 238 3.95 -4.44 -5.81
C ASP A 238 2.85 -4.39 -6.88
N PRO A 239 2.29 -3.21 -7.19
CA PRO A 239 1.25 -3.08 -8.20
C PRO A 239 1.67 -3.61 -9.58
N THR A 240 2.96 -3.57 -9.92
CA THR A 240 3.49 -4.04 -11.22
C THR A 240 3.58 -5.56 -11.28
N ARG A 241 3.58 -6.21 -10.11
CA ARG A 241 3.65 -7.66 -9.94
C ARG A 241 2.67 -8.07 -8.82
N PRO A 242 1.37 -7.82 -9.00
CA PRO A 242 0.39 -7.88 -7.93
C PRO A 242 0.23 -9.31 -7.37
N HIS A 243 0.53 -10.32 -8.19
CA HIS A 243 0.61 -11.72 -7.78
C HIS A 243 1.61 -11.98 -6.64
N LEU A 244 2.64 -11.15 -6.44
CA LEU A 244 3.62 -11.33 -5.36
C LEU A 244 2.99 -11.26 -3.96
N TYR A 245 1.89 -10.54 -3.79
CA TYR A 245 1.19 -10.46 -2.52
C TYR A 245 0.72 -11.85 -2.06
N ARG A 246 0.04 -12.61 -2.93
CA ARG A 246 -0.44 -13.97 -2.61
C ARG A 246 0.66 -15.02 -2.61
N LEU A 247 1.71 -14.84 -3.40
CA LEU A 247 2.81 -15.79 -3.45
C LEU A 247 3.69 -15.78 -2.19
N ASN A 248 3.82 -14.64 -1.52
CA ASN A 248 4.58 -14.48 -0.27
C ASN A 248 3.70 -14.67 0.96
N SER A 249 4.31 -14.96 2.10
CA SER A 249 3.59 -14.97 3.37
C SER A 249 3.30 -13.54 3.83
N ARG A 250 2.19 -13.39 4.55
CA ARG A 250 1.66 -12.08 4.96
C ARG A 250 1.30 -12.15 6.43
N VAL A 251 1.52 -11.09 7.19
CA VAL A 251 1.18 -11.10 8.62
C VAL A 251 -0.32 -11.29 8.77
N LYS A 252 -0.72 -12.20 9.65
CA LYS A 252 -2.13 -12.40 10.05
C LYS A 252 -2.41 -11.78 11.41
N ARG A 253 -1.53 -12.03 12.37
CA ARG A 253 -1.59 -11.43 13.72
C ARG A 253 -0.20 -10.95 14.13
N ALA A 254 -0.16 -9.84 14.84
CA ALA A 254 1.06 -9.29 15.40
C ALA A 254 0.82 -8.70 16.79
N SER A 255 1.83 -8.80 17.64
CA SER A 255 1.95 -7.93 18.81
C SER A 255 2.62 -6.64 18.37
N VAL A 256 2.07 -5.52 18.80
CA VAL A 256 2.67 -4.21 18.57
C VAL A 256 2.99 -3.61 19.93
N ILE A 257 4.27 -3.28 20.12
CA ILE A 257 4.79 -2.66 21.33
C ILE A 257 5.20 -1.24 20.98
N GLY A 258 4.58 -0.27 21.63
CA GLY A 258 4.98 1.14 21.55
C GLY A 258 5.66 1.59 22.82
N THR A 259 6.79 2.29 22.72
CA THR A 259 7.52 2.80 23.89
C THR A 259 7.50 4.32 23.90
N THR A 260 7.03 4.95 24.99
CA THR A 260 7.03 6.42 25.13
C THR A 260 8.44 6.99 25.34
N GLU A 261 8.58 8.31 25.30
CA GLU A 261 9.89 8.96 25.59
C GLU A 261 10.37 8.69 27.02
N GLU A 262 9.45 8.51 27.97
CA GLU A 262 9.74 8.15 29.36
C GLU A 262 10.05 6.66 29.54
N GLY A 263 9.98 5.86 28.48
CA GLY A 263 10.27 4.43 28.50
C GLY A 263 9.09 3.54 28.91
N GLU A 264 7.86 4.05 28.95
CA GLU A 264 6.69 3.21 29.20
C GLU A 264 6.33 2.39 27.96
N GLU A 265 6.18 1.08 28.13
CA GLU A 265 5.77 0.17 27.06
C GLU A 265 4.24 -0.05 27.07
N ILE A 266 3.65 0.03 25.88
CA ILE A 266 2.23 -0.21 25.61
C ILE A 266 2.15 -1.33 24.58
N GLU A 267 1.63 -2.49 24.98
CA GLU A 267 1.45 -3.62 24.08
C GLU A 267 -0.02 -3.76 23.65
N GLN A 268 -0.25 -4.02 22.37
CA GLN A 268 -1.54 -4.37 21.81
C GLN A 268 -1.42 -5.47 20.75
N GLU A 269 -2.41 -6.35 20.67
CA GLU A 269 -2.49 -7.35 19.61
C GLU A 269 -3.34 -6.81 18.46
N ILE A 270 -2.85 -6.99 17.24
CA ILE A 270 -3.53 -6.58 16.02
C ILE A 270 -3.72 -7.77 15.07
N GLN A 271 -4.78 -7.70 14.27
CA GLN A 271 -5.05 -8.63 13.17
C GLN A 271 -5.06 -7.87 11.84
N PHE A 272 -4.47 -8.46 10.82
CA PHE A 272 -4.58 -8.00 9.44
C PHE A 272 -5.55 -8.90 8.69
N GLU A 273 -6.39 -8.29 7.87
CA GLU A 273 -7.18 -9.03 6.89
C GLU A 273 -6.33 -9.34 5.64
N ASP A 274 -6.70 -10.41 4.95
CA ASP A 274 -5.89 -10.98 3.85
C ASP A 274 -6.13 -10.24 2.52
N PHE A 275 -5.91 -8.92 2.50
CA PHE A 275 -5.90 -8.08 1.31
C PHE A 275 -4.95 -6.87 1.46
N VAL A 276 -4.76 -6.11 0.39
CA VAL A 276 -3.83 -4.97 0.32
C VAL A 276 -4.53 -3.69 0.79
N TYR A 277 -4.11 -3.19 1.94
CA TYR A 277 -4.53 -1.92 2.52
C TYR A 277 -3.49 -1.44 3.55
N PHE A 278 -3.56 -0.16 3.90
CA PHE A 278 -2.85 0.35 5.08
C PHE A 278 -3.70 0.11 6.32
N LYS A 279 -3.19 -0.71 7.23
CA LYS A 279 -3.76 -0.82 8.57
C LYS A 279 -3.27 0.33 9.44
N THR A 280 -4.21 1.00 10.10
CA THR A 280 -3.89 2.03 11.10
C THR A 280 -3.74 1.40 12.47
N ILE A 281 -2.61 1.65 13.11
CA ILE A 281 -2.36 1.31 14.50
C ILE A 281 -2.45 2.59 15.31
N VAL A 282 -3.29 2.59 16.35
CA VAL A 282 -3.49 3.73 17.26
C VAL A 282 -3.03 3.36 18.65
N PHE A 283 -2.16 4.17 19.24
CA PHE A 283 -1.78 4.07 20.64
C PHE A 283 -2.62 5.06 21.48
N PRO A 284 -2.90 4.74 22.76
CA PRO A 284 -3.66 5.63 23.64
C PRO A 284 -2.90 6.92 24.01
N LYS A 285 -1.61 6.99 23.71
CA LYS A 285 -0.75 8.17 23.86
C LYS A 285 0.43 8.11 22.89
N PRO A 286 1.14 9.22 22.63
CA PRO A 286 2.27 9.23 21.71
C PRO A 286 3.40 8.31 22.16
N VAL A 287 3.92 7.50 21.23
CA VAL A 287 5.07 6.61 21.45
C VAL A 287 6.23 7.00 20.55
N LYS A 288 7.45 6.93 21.07
CA LYS A 288 8.69 7.22 20.36
C LYS A 288 9.05 6.10 19.40
N THR A 289 8.87 4.85 19.85
CA THR A 289 9.14 3.67 19.03
C THR A 289 7.88 2.84 18.86
N MET A 290 7.82 2.11 17.75
CA MET A 290 6.81 1.07 17.52
C MET A 290 7.50 -0.16 16.95
N ARG A 291 7.36 -1.29 17.64
CA ARG A 291 7.82 -2.62 17.21
C ARG A 291 6.65 -3.49 16.87
N LEU A 292 6.62 -3.99 15.65
CA LEU A 292 5.68 -5.01 15.19
C LEU A 292 6.37 -6.37 15.25
N ILE A 293 5.79 -7.31 16.01
CA ILE A 293 6.29 -8.67 16.20
C ILE A 293 5.27 -9.65 15.61
N ILE A 294 5.71 -10.46 14.65
CA ILE A 294 4.83 -11.38 13.93
C ILE A 294 4.44 -12.57 14.84
N ARG A 295 3.13 -12.79 15.02
CA ARG A 295 2.57 -13.90 15.83
C ARG A 295 2.00 -15.02 14.99
N SER A 296 1.53 -14.72 13.79
CA SER A 296 1.10 -15.73 12.81
C SER A 296 0.96 -15.11 11.44
N VAL A 297 1.02 -15.93 10.39
CA VAL A 297 0.97 -15.50 8.99
C VAL A 297 -0.14 -16.19 8.22
N TYR A 298 -0.65 -15.52 7.17
CA TYR A 298 -1.28 -16.19 6.06
C TYR A 298 -0.17 -16.83 5.22
N PRO A 299 -0.21 -18.15 4.95
CA PRO A 299 0.83 -18.80 4.17
C PRO A 299 0.84 -18.29 2.73
N GLY A 300 2.03 -18.00 2.21
CA GLY A 300 2.24 -17.73 0.80
C GLY A 300 2.05 -18.99 -0.05
N ALA A 301 1.55 -18.83 -1.27
CA ALA A 301 1.39 -19.94 -2.21
C ALA A 301 2.73 -20.50 -2.72
N LYS A 302 3.83 -19.74 -2.58
CA LYS A 302 5.17 -20.13 -3.06
C LYS A 302 6.27 -19.92 -2.01
N TRP A 303 6.33 -18.73 -1.41
CA TRP A 303 7.38 -18.35 -0.48
C TRP A 303 6.85 -18.29 0.96
N LYS A 304 7.71 -18.67 1.90
CA LYS A 304 7.39 -18.69 3.34
C LYS A 304 7.80 -17.39 4.03
N ASP A 305 8.65 -16.63 3.37
CA ASP A 305 9.16 -15.35 3.83
C ASP A 305 8.00 -14.36 3.93
N THR A 306 7.98 -13.63 5.05
CA THR A 306 6.97 -12.61 5.35
C THR A 306 7.51 -11.23 5.04
N ALA A 307 6.67 -10.40 4.41
CA ALA A 307 7.07 -9.06 3.99
C ALA A 307 6.21 -7.97 4.64
N ILE A 308 6.81 -6.81 4.86
CA ILE A 308 6.12 -5.53 5.12
C ILE A 308 6.60 -4.53 4.09
N SER A 309 5.68 -4.06 3.23
CA SER A 309 5.99 -3.14 2.14
C SER A 309 6.17 -1.70 2.58
N ALA A 310 5.44 -1.26 3.61
CA ALA A 310 5.56 0.08 4.12
C ALA A 310 5.24 0.13 5.61
N LEU A 311 5.94 1.04 6.30
CA LEU A 311 5.58 1.44 7.64
C LEU A 311 5.75 2.96 7.73
N MET A 312 4.63 3.66 7.84
CA MET A 312 4.56 5.12 7.69
C MET A 312 4.09 5.79 8.98
N LEU A 313 4.52 7.04 9.15
CA LEU A 313 4.11 7.93 10.24
C LEU A 313 3.19 9.02 9.68
N PRO A 314 2.29 9.59 10.50
CA PRO A 314 1.51 10.75 10.12
C PRO A 314 2.36 11.89 9.59
N VAL A 315 1.81 12.64 8.63
CA VAL A 315 2.49 13.82 8.08
C VAL A 315 2.26 15.01 9.00
N ASP A 316 3.35 15.52 9.59
CA ASP A 316 3.32 16.76 10.35
C ASP A 316 3.53 17.92 9.37
N TRP A 317 2.44 18.57 8.95
CA TRP A 317 2.54 19.86 8.27
C TRP A 317 2.65 20.96 9.34
N GLU A 318 3.84 21.53 9.49
CA GLU A 318 4.03 22.81 10.21
C GLU A 318 3.67 24.02 9.34
#